data_AF-A0A9X1JP46-F1
#
_entry.id   AF-A0A9X1JP46-F1
#
_cell.length_a   1.000
_cell.length_b   1.000
_cell.length_c   1.000
_cell.angle_alpha   90.00
_cell.angle_beta   90.00
_cell.angle_gamma   90.00
#
_symmetry.space_group_name_H-M   'P 1'
#
loop_
_entity.id
_entity.type
_entity.pdbx_description
1 polymer ?
#
loop_
_entity_poly.entity_id
_entity_poly.type
_entity_poly.pdbx_seq_one_letter_code
_entity_poly.pdbx_strand_id
1 'polypeptide(L)'
;MNYLLNYLFLIIPFVCISQTEIIITGGNQLDIQNAITDFNNSSNGYGTISIKGDVLIQQNIDIPSKVTLKFFDGNKFVVSNGISLNIRGHIKKIINQIFETAELNHSIKIYNQPVHPEWFGQCSYQSTSGGNLQDDIQIQKSINSLEDGGKLIFVGNKYLINNEIDIDIPSVKLIGKGSYSSGSIISSDLIATNDSIPSIFNIKKYGLIIENLNFTKQTTTNKGVNATGKALNFVRANKSKDLDAWVYNCRFSHFKYCIYGEGANLKITDNLFASSYIGVIIREAQLDVSNSAQTRGHIIERNRFHSIGSYLSDSTLNGSTCVKISHIDGVSLPSLPEEAFTVRGYYNQISNNYADDCKTFFEGNVDRTKINNNTILFSGGTAIKAFGGYMGVISNNLIDGSFTWNANKLYPFLETDTEGLYAFPNGHGIHVNFAHFMTIHNNQILNKRFHGIYIERSKNSSIQSNTIMNFNRHRFIKRSGENPIVNDGRIYDGIHIEKVQDNDPFTDDKYNTQNIVTNNTISIPHNKIEGNFGIYVGDGDDSGFVKNNFITSTRLIQAIKIEQ
;
A
#
# COMPACT_ATOMS: atom_id res chain seq x y z
N MET A 1 47.63 -41.81 -50.27
CA MET A 1 48.59 -41.12 -49.39
C MET A 1 47.80 -40.59 -48.20
N ASN A 2 48.17 -41.09 -47.02
CA ASN A 2 47.53 -41.01 -45.71
C ASN A 2 46.97 -39.64 -45.33
N TYR A 3 45.76 -39.59 -44.74
CA TYR A 3 45.46 -38.96 -43.43
C TYR A 3 44.09 -39.46 -42.93
N LEU A 4 44.10 -40.70 -42.41
CA LEU A 4 43.07 -41.21 -41.48
C LEU A 4 43.45 -40.70 -40.09
N LEU A 5 42.79 -39.64 -39.61
CA LEU A 5 42.98 -39.11 -38.26
C LEU A 5 41.64 -39.22 -37.50
N ASN A 6 41.53 -40.32 -36.76
CA ASN A 6 40.86 -40.50 -35.47
C ASN A 6 39.80 -39.45 -35.06
N TYR A 7 38.55 -39.68 -35.45
CA TYR A 7 37.39 -39.32 -34.63
C TYR A 7 36.77 -40.62 -34.11
N LEU A 8 37.42 -41.19 -33.09
CA LEU A 8 36.82 -42.21 -32.24
C LEU A 8 35.72 -41.50 -31.45
N PHE A 9 34.48 -41.60 -31.94
CA PHE A 9 33.27 -41.30 -31.19
C PHE A 9 33.27 -42.20 -29.95
N LEU A 10 33.79 -41.67 -28.84
CA LEU A 10 33.60 -42.24 -27.52
C LEU A 10 32.12 -42.03 -27.18
N ILE A 11 31.30 -43.00 -27.60
CA ILE A 11 29.97 -43.21 -27.05
C ILE A 11 30.20 -43.64 -25.60
N ILE A 12 30.36 -42.66 -24.71
CA ILE A 12 30.18 -42.91 -23.28
C ILE A 12 28.70 -43.31 -23.19
N PRO A 13 28.36 -44.55 -22.78
CA PRO A 13 26.98 -44.83 -22.46
C PRO A 13 26.62 -43.85 -21.36
N PHE A 14 25.71 -42.91 -21.66
CA PHE A 14 24.92 -42.28 -20.63
C PHE A 14 24.22 -43.44 -19.94
N VAL A 15 24.84 -43.96 -18.88
CA VAL A 15 24.21 -44.90 -17.98
C VAL A 15 23.06 -44.09 -17.43
N CYS A 16 21.88 -44.29 -18.01
CA CYS A 16 20.63 -43.81 -17.45
C CYS A 16 20.53 -44.52 -16.10
N ILE A 17 21.08 -43.88 -15.07
CA ILE A 17 20.97 -44.35 -13.71
C ILE A 17 19.47 -44.30 -13.41
N SER A 18 18.81 -45.46 -13.49
CA SER A 18 17.38 -45.57 -13.25
C SER A 18 17.12 -45.07 -11.83
N GLN A 19 16.39 -43.97 -11.71
CA GLN A 19 15.96 -43.49 -10.40
C GLN A 19 15.08 -44.58 -9.78
N THR A 20 15.50 -45.14 -8.65
CA THR A 20 14.75 -46.20 -7.97
C THR A 20 13.42 -45.62 -7.50
N GLU A 21 12.30 -46.22 -7.94
CA GLU A 21 10.95 -45.88 -7.48
C GLU A 21 10.46 -46.97 -6.52
N ILE A 22 10.10 -46.57 -5.30
CA ILE A 22 9.46 -47.45 -4.30
C ILE A 22 8.00 -47.02 -4.18
N ILE A 23 7.09 -47.98 -4.28
CA ILE A 23 5.64 -47.72 -4.22
C ILE A 23 5.13 -48.12 -2.83
N ILE A 24 4.41 -47.22 -2.17
CA ILE A 24 3.73 -47.45 -0.91
C ILE A 24 2.23 -47.34 -1.17
N THR A 25 1.49 -48.44 -1.00
CA THR A 25 0.04 -48.52 -1.27
C THR A 25 -0.82 -48.20 -0.03
N GLY A 26 -0.25 -47.42 0.89
CA GLY A 26 -0.77 -47.14 2.23
C GLY A 26 0.13 -47.75 3.31
N GLY A 27 -0.10 -47.40 4.57
CA GLY A 27 0.67 -47.94 5.70
C GLY A 27 0.96 -46.91 6.78
N ASN A 28 2.16 -46.97 7.35
CA ASN A 28 2.59 -46.07 8.41
C ASN A 28 4.01 -45.52 8.17
N GLN A 29 4.52 -44.70 9.10
CA GLN A 29 5.84 -44.07 8.96
C GLN A 29 7.00 -45.05 8.74
N LEU A 30 6.89 -46.31 9.20
CA LEU A 30 7.95 -47.31 9.05
C LEU A 30 8.17 -47.66 7.57
N ASP A 31 7.10 -47.66 6.76
CA ASP A 31 7.18 -47.93 5.33
C ASP A 31 8.01 -46.85 4.60
N ILE A 32 7.87 -45.60 5.05
CA ILE A 32 8.66 -44.47 4.54
C ILE A 32 10.12 -44.60 5.00
N GLN A 33 10.36 -44.93 6.27
CA GLN A 33 11.72 -45.12 6.81
C GLN A 33 12.47 -46.26 6.13
N ASN A 34 11.78 -47.37 5.84
CA ASN A 34 12.34 -48.49 5.10
C ASN A 34 12.70 -48.06 3.66
N ALA A 35 11.81 -47.35 2.97
CA ALA A 35 12.10 -46.83 1.63
C ALA A 35 13.32 -45.88 1.62
N ILE A 36 13.45 -45.01 2.64
CA ILE A 36 14.62 -44.14 2.81
C ILE A 36 15.90 -44.97 3.05
N THR A 37 15.81 -46.00 3.88
CA THR A 37 16.94 -46.90 4.18
C THR A 37 17.39 -47.66 2.93
N ASP A 38 16.45 -48.13 2.11
CA ASP A 38 16.75 -48.79 0.83
C ASP A 38 17.48 -47.85 -0.13
N PHE A 39 17.07 -46.58 -0.22
CA PHE A 39 17.81 -45.60 -1.01
C PHE A 39 19.20 -45.32 -0.44
N ASN A 40 19.36 -45.26 0.89
CA ASN A 40 20.66 -45.08 1.54
C ASN A 40 21.61 -46.24 1.27
N ASN A 41 21.09 -47.46 1.16
CA ASN A 41 21.88 -48.66 0.86
C ASN A 41 22.12 -48.85 -0.65
N SER A 42 21.34 -48.17 -1.50
CA SER A 42 21.57 -48.16 -2.95
C SER A 42 22.80 -47.32 -3.32
N SER A 43 23.55 -47.73 -4.34
CA SER A 43 24.76 -47.05 -4.81
C SER A 43 24.55 -45.60 -5.24
N ASN A 44 23.32 -45.22 -5.55
CA ASN A 44 22.99 -43.89 -6.08
C ASN A 44 22.49 -42.95 -5.00
N GLY A 45 21.94 -43.45 -3.89
CA GLY A 45 21.44 -42.61 -2.79
C GLY A 45 20.15 -41.84 -3.07
N TYR A 46 19.72 -41.67 -4.32
CA TYR A 46 18.51 -40.95 -4.74
C TYR A 46 17.35 -41.88 -5.05
N GLY A 47 16.12 -41.42 -4.84
CA GLY A 47 14.93 -42.22 -5.15
C GLY A 47 13.63 -41.44 -5.18
N THR A 48 12.59 -42.07 -5.73
CA THR A 48 11.20 -41.57 -5.66
C THR A 48 10.37 -42.51 -4.79
N ILE A 49 9.65 -41.95 -3.82
CA ILE A 49 8.60 -42.68 -3.08
C ILE A 49 7.26 -42.29 -3.67
N SER A 50 6.55 -43.28 -4.23
CA SER A 50 5.23 -43.13 -4.83
C SER A 50 4.14 -43.56 -3.84
N ILE A 51 3.37 -42.60 -3.36
CA ILE A 51 2.30 -42.78 -2.36
C ILE A 51 0.96 -43.03 -3.06
N LYS A 52 0.49 -44.27 -3.00
CA LYS A 52 -0.75 -44.79 -3.61
C LYS A 52 -1.82 -45.21 -2.60
N GLY A 53 -1.58 -44.96 -1.32
CA GLY A 53 -2.54 -45.10 -0.23
C GLY A 53 -2.15 -44.14 0.89
N ASP A 54 -3.09 -43.82 1.78
CA ASP A 54 -2.80 -42.95 2.92
C ASP A 54 -1.75 -43.58 3.85
N VAL A 55 -0.81 -42.76 4.30
CA VAL A 55 0.25 -43.18 5.21
C VAL A 55 0.11 -42.44 6.53
N LEU A 56 -0.05 -43.21 7.61
CA LEU A 56 -0.18 -42.67 8.96
C LEU A 56 1.21 -42.35 9.54
N ILE A 57 1.44 -41.10 9.96
CA ILE A 57 2.69 -40.65 10.57
C ILE A 57 2.47 -40.44 12.07
N GLN A 58 2.93 -41.40 12.87
CA GLN A 58 2.81 -41.42 14.34
C GLN A 58 4.12 -41.17 15.08
N GLN A 59 5.24 -41.06 14.36
CA GLN A 59 6.56 -40.76 14.93
C GLN A 59 7.27 -39.74 14.05
N ASN A 60 8.22 -39.01 14.64
CA ASN A 60 8.99 -38.01 13.93
C ASN A 60 9.72 -38.64 12.75
N ILE A 61 9.72 -37.94 11.62
CA ILE A 61 10.34 -38.42 10.39
C ILE A 61 10.98 -37.28 9.60
N ASP A 62 12.17 -37.56 9.10
CA ASP A 62 12.93 -36.67 8.24
C ASP A 62 13.06 -37.28 6.84
N ILE A 63 12.45 -36.64 5.85
CA ILE A 63 12.60 -37.01 4.43
C ILE A 63 13.82 -36.26 3.87
N PRO A 64 14.91 -36.95 3.50
CA PRO A 64 16.15 -36.29 3.09
C PRO A 64 16.06 -35.65 1.69
N SER A 65 16.96 -34.70 1.40
CA SER A 65 16.96 -33.91 0.15
C SER A 65 17.08 -34.72 -1.14
N LYS A 66 17.58 -35.94 -1.05
CA LYS A 66 17.75 -36.89 -2.17
C LYS A 66 16.50 -37.71 -2.51
N VAL A 67 15.43 -37.57 -1.72
CA VAL A 67 14.16 -38.28 -1.93
C VAL A 67 13.16 -37.38 -2.62
N THR A 68 12.47 -37.90 -3.64
CA THR A 68 11.30 -37.26 -4.24
C THR A 68 10.03 -37.96 -3.75
N LEU A 69 9.07 -37.21 -3.25
CA LEU A 69 7.73 -37.72 -2.92
C LEU A 69 6.79 -37.48 -4.10
N LYS A 70 6.05 -38.51 -4.50
CA LYS A 70 5.02 -38.42 -5.54
C LYS A 70 3.72 -39.01 -4.99
N PHE A 71 2.72 -38.16 -4.77
CA PHE A 71 1.40 -38.60 -4.35
C PHE A 71 0.54 -38.96 -5.58
N PHE A 72 -0.32 -39.95 -5.45
CA PHE A 72 -1.39 -40.23 -6.40
C PHE A 72 -2.69 -39.64 -5.88
N ASP A 73 -3.62 -39.29 -6.77
CA ASP A 73 -4.86 -38.59 -6.43
C ASP A 73 -5.58 -39.22 -5.24
N GLY A 74 -5.96 -38.37 -4.27
CA GLY A 74 -6.65 -38.75 -3.04
C GLY A 74 -5.76 -39.24 -1.90
N ASN A 75 -4.48 -39.54 -2.15
CA ASN A 75 -3.58 -40.10 -1.13
C ASN A 75 -2.78 -39.01 -0.42
N LYS A 76 -2.61 -39.16 0.90
CA LYS A 76 -1.92 -38.17 1.74
C LYS A 76 -1.11 -38.80 2.86
N PHE A 77 -0.33 -37.97 3.52
CA PHE A 77 0.17 -38.27 4.86
C PHE A 77 -0.83 -37.80 5.90
N VAL A 78 -1.23 -38.70 6.80
CA VAL A 78 -2.05 -38.39 7.97
C VAL A 78 -1.12 -38.22 9.16
N VAL A 79 -0.84 -36.99 9.55
CA VAL A 79 0.16 -36.65 10.57
C VAL A 79 -0.51 -36.47 11.92
N SER A 80 -0.11 -37.31 12.88
CA SER A 80 -0.63 -37.26 14.25
C SER A 80 -0.19 -35.99 14.99
N ASN A 81 -0.97 -35.57 15.97
CA ASN A 81 -0.72 -34.37 16.77
C ASN A 81 0.66 -34.43 17.45
N GLY A 82 1.36 -33.29 17.47
CA GLY A 82 2.69 -33.17 18.08
C GLY A 82 3.84 -33.84 17.32
N ILE A 83 3.56 -34.52 16.20
CA ILE A 83 4.60 -35.20 15.41
C ILE A 83 5.24 -34.25 14.41
N SER A 84 6.58 -34.28 14.36
CA SER A 84 7.38 -33.53 13.39
C SER A 84 7.61 -34.32 12.11
N LEU A 85 7.33 -33.69 10.97
CA LEU A 85 7.59 -34.23 9.64
C LEU A 85 8.43 -33.20 8.87
N ASN A 86 9.73 -33.45 8.70
CA ASN A 86 10.61 -32.54 7.98
C ASN A 86 10.86 -33.06 6.56
N ILE A 87 10.47 -32.30 5.55
CA ILE A 87 10.60 -32.67 4.14
C ILE A 87 11.68 -31.81 3.49
N ARG A 88 12.90 -32.34 3.46
CA ARG A 88 14.04 -31.74 2.75
C ARG A 88 14.07 -32.16 1.29
N GLY A 89 13.44 -33.29 0.98
CA GLY A 89 13.24 -33.82 -0.37
C GLY A 89 12.22 -33.04 -1.19
N HIS A 90 12.14 -33.32 -2.50
CA HIS A 90 11.22 -32.62 -3.41
C HIS A 90 9.84 -33.31 -3.44
N ILE A 91 8.76 -32.54 -3.43
CA ILE A 91 7.39 -33.04 -3.65
C ILE A 91 7.03 -32.80 -5.13
N LYS A 92 6.90 -33.87 -5.91
CA LYS A 92 6.53 -33.75 -7.33
C LYS A 92 5.13 -33.13 -7.43
N LYS A 93 5.04 -32.02 -8.20
CA LYS A 93 3.92 -31.07 -8.22
C LYS A 93 2.54 -31.74 -8.36
N ILE A 94 1.71 -31.56 -7.34
CA ILE A 94 0.29 -31.97 -7.27
C ILE A 94 -0.48 -30.83 -6.60
N ILE A 95 -1.68 -30.52 -7.09
CA ILE A 95 -2.57 -29.47 -6.54
C ILE A 95 -3.78 -30.15 -5.89
N ASN A 96 -3.49 -31.10 -4.99
CA ASN A 96 -4.45 -31.86 -4.21
C ASN A 96 -3.95 -31.89 -2.75
N GLN A 97 -4.83 -32.26 -1.82
CA GLN A 97 -4.46 -32.50 -0.43
C GLN A 97 -3.46 -33.65 -0.34
N ILE A 98 -2.30 -33.39 0.28
CA ILE A 98 -1.24 -34.38 0.52
C ILE A 98 -0.86 -34.46 2.01
N PHE A 99 -1.40 -33.57 2.83
CA PHE A 99 -1.30 -33.60 4.28
C PHE A 99 -2.68 -33.53 4.92
N GLU A 100 -2.89 -34.36 5.92
CA GLU A 100 -4.00 -34.28 6.86
C GLU A 100 -3.45 -34.20 8.27
N THR A 101 -3.89 -33.18 9.01
CA THR A 101 -3.53 -32.98 10.42
C THR A 101 -4.65 -32.20 11.10
N ALA A 102 -4.96 -32.55 12.35
CA ALA A 102 -5.97 -31.85 13.13
C ALA A 102 -5.44 -30.52 13.70
N GLU A 103 -4.12 -30.38 13.86
CA GLU A 103 -3.50 -29.19 14.45
C GLU A 103 -3.35 -28.06 13.44
N LEU A 104 -3.76 -26.85 13.81
CA LEU A 104 -3.47 -25.64 13.03
C LEU A 104 -1.96 -25.33 13.08
N ASN A 105 -1.36 -25.45 14.26
CA ASN A 105 0.06 -25.21 14.53
C ASN A 105 0.87 -26.52 14.52
N HIS A 106 0.75 -27.30 13.45
CA HIS A 106 1.44 -28.57 13.29
C HIS A 106 2.97 -28.40 13.13
N SER A 107 3.71 -29.50 13.27
CA SER A 107 5.18 -29.55 13.13
C SER A 107 5.69 -30.12 11.79
N ILE A 108 4.87 -30.05 10.73
CA ILE A 108 5.29 -30.36 9.35
C ILE A 108 6.13 -29.20 8.82
N LYS A 109 7.34 -29.44 8.33
CA LYS A 109 8.24 -28.43 7.74
C LYS A 109 8.69 -28.82 6.34
N ILE A 110 8.58 -27.89 5.39
CA ILE A 110 8.87 -28.11 3.97
C ILE A 110 9.99 -27.16 3.55
N TYR A 111 11.10 -27.74 3.12
CA TYR A 111 12.32 -26.99 2.81
C TYR A 111 12.51 -26.83 1.31
N ASN A 112 13.13 -25.72 0.91
CA ASN A 112 13.68 -25.47 -0.43
C ASN A 112 12.72 -25.66 -1.62
N GLN A 113 11.42 -25.54 -1.39
CA GLN A 113 10.41 -25.63 -2.44
C GLN A 113 9.18 -24.79 -2.09
N PRO A 114 8.35 -24.41 -3.07
CA PRO A 114 7.10 -23.74 -2.78
C PRO A 114 6.08 -24.68 -2.13
N VAL A 115 5.23 -24.10 -1.29
CA VAL A 115 4.06 -24.75 -0.68
C VAL A 115 2.78 -24.18 -1.30
N HIS A 116 1.71 -24.95 -1.23
CA HIS A 116 0.40 -24.62 -1.77
C HIS A 116 -0.68 -24.81 -0.67
N PRO A 117 -1.65 -23.88 -0.52
CA PRO A 117 -2.80 -24.06 0.37
C PRO A 117 -3.47 -25.43 0.22
N GLU A 118 -3.59 -25.88 -1.02
CA GLU A 118 -4.28 -27.11 -1.41
C GLU A 118 -3.63 -28.37 -0.85
N TRP A 119 -2.36 -28.30 -0.43
CA TRP A 119 -1.69 -29.45 0.20
C TRP A 119 -2.27 -29.82 1.56
N PHE A 120 -2.96 -28.88 2.22
CA PHE A 120 -3.50 -29.06 3.58
C PHE A 120 -5.04 -29.19 3.62
N GLY A 121 -5.68 -29.27 2.45
CA GLY A 121 -7.12 -29.46 2.33
C GLY A 121 -7.69 -28.83 1.07
N GLN A 122 -8.96 -29.10 0.81
CA GLN A 122 -9.68 -28.48 -0.31
C GLN A 122 -9.89 -26.98 -0.05
N CYS A 123 -9.53 -26.14 -1.02
CA CYS A 123 -9.83 -24.71 -0.99
C CYS A 123 -11.16 -24.38 -1.70
N SER A 124 -11.76 -23.23 -1.39
CA SER A 124 -13.08 -22.81 -1.87
C SER A 124 -13.23 -22.86 -3.38
N TYR A 125 -12.23 -22.44 -4.16
CA TYR A 125 -12.29 -22.47 -5.62
C TYR A 125 -12.30 -23.90 -6.22
N GLN A 126 -11.93 -24.92 -5.44
CA GLN A 126 -11.98 -26.33 -5.84
C GLN A 126 -13.33 -26.98 -5.49
N SER A 127 -14.21 -26.29 -4.77
CA SER A 127 -15.51 -26.82 -4.38
C SER A 127 -16.59 -26.49 -5.40
N THR A 128 -17.30 -27.53 -5.84
CA THR A 128 -18.48 -27.41 -6.71
C THR A 128 -19.79 -27.33 -5.92
N SER A 129 -19.76 -27.63 -4.62
CA SER A 129 -20.96 -27.79 -3.78
C SER A 129 -21.41 -26.51 -3.08
N GLY A 130 -20.74 -25.37 -3.30
CA GLY A 130 -21.11 -24.08 -2.70
C GLY A 130 -20.97 -24.03 -1.17
N GLY A 131 -20.32 -25.02 -0.55
CA GLY A 131 -20.11 -25.04 0.89
C GLY A 131 -19.23 -23.89 1.39
N ASN A 132 -19.46 -23.45 2.62
CA ASN A 132 -18.64 -22.47 3.34
C ASN A 132 -17.27 -23.06 3.72
N LEU A 133 -16.41 -23.32 2.73
CA LEU A 133 -15.02 -23.66 2.96
C LEU A 133 -14.28 -22.42 3.48
N GLN A 134 -13.50 -22.62 4.54
CA GLN A 134 -12.73 -21.59 5.22
C GLN A 134 -11.27 -21.74 4.82
N ASP A 135 -10.82 -20.99 3.82
CA ASP A 135 -9.48 -21.15 3.26
C ASP A 135 -8.39 -20.64 4.21
N ASP A 136 -8.75 -19.81 5.20
CA ASP A 136 -7.83 -19.33 6.23
C ASP A 136 -7.13 -20.47 6.97
N ILE A 137 -7.80 -21.60 7.22
CA ILE A 137 -7.20 -22.77 7.88
C ILE A 137 -6.12 -23.41 6.99
N GLN A 138 -6.41 -23.66 5.71
CA GLN A 138 -5.46 -24.26 4.77
C GLN A 138 -4.27 -23.34 4.52
N ILE A 139 -4.51 -22.03 4.41
CA ILE A 139 -3.45 -21.04 4.23
C ILE A 139 -2.59 -20.97 5.50
N GLN A 140 -3.17 -20.93 6.70
CA GLN A 140 -2.41 -20.88 7.95
C GLN A 140 -1.53 -22.13 8.13
N LYS A 141 -2.06 -23.33 7.88
CA LYS A 141 -1.27 -24.58 7.90
C LYS A 141 -0.11 -24.53 6.90
N SER A 142 -0.38 -24.03 5.69
CA SER A 142 0.65 -23.87 4.68
C SER A 142 1.76 -22.93 5.11
N ILE A 143 1.41 -21.78 5.69
CA ILE A 143 2.39 -20.83 6.26
C ILE A 143 3.18 -21.51 7.37
N ASN A 144 2.52 -22.18 8.32
CA ASN A 144 3.16 -22.87 9.42
C ASN A 144 4.16 -23.96 8.96
N SER A 145 3.96 -24.50 7.75
CA SER A 145 4.89 -25.47 7.15
C SER A 145 6.14 -24.88 6.53
N LEU A 146 6.20 -23.56 6.36
CA LEU A 146 7.36 -22.89 5.79
C LEU A 146 8.49 -22.75 6.82
N GLU A 147 9.68 -22.55 6.25
CA GLU A 147 10.88 -22.08 6.94
C GLU A 147 11.17 -20.62 6.56
N ASP A 148 12.17 -20.00 7.20
CA ASP A 148 12.65 -18.66 6.82
C ASP A 148 13.01 -18.62 5.32
N GLY A 149 12.52 -17.59 4.63
CA GLY A 149 12.70 -17.46 3.18
C GLY A 149 11.78 -18.35 2.32
N GLY A 150 10.89 -19.13 2.94
CA GLY A 150 9.94 -20.03 2.28
C GLY A 150 8.96 -19.31 1.35
N LYS A 151 8.29 -20.07 0.47
CA LYS A 151 7.36 -19.52 -0.53
C LYS A 151 6.01 -20.21 -0.47
N LEU A 152 4.94 -19.43 -0.38
CA LEU A 152 3.56 -19.89 -0.55
C LEU A 152 3.04 -19.43 -1.92
N ILE A 153 2.53 -20.36 -2.73
CA ILE A 153 1.98 -20.05 -4.06
C ILE A 153 0.48 -20.32 -4.07
N PHE A 154 -0.28 -19.26 -4.36
CA PHE A 154 -1.71 -19.29 -4.57
C PHE A 154 -2.02 -19.58 -6.04
N VAL A 155 -2.71 -20.69 -6.29
CA VAL A 155 -3.02 -21.15 -7.67
C VAL A 155 -4.49 -21.05 -8.03
N GLY A 156 -5.37 -20.85 -7.05
CA GLY A 156 -6.79 -20.64 -7.21
C GLY A 156 -7.14 -19.23 -7.67
N ASN A 157 -8.36 -19.07 -8.18
CA ASN A 157 -8.88 -17.76 -8.57
C ASN A 157 -9.40 -16.97 -7.36
N LYS A 158 -9.90 -17.67 -6.34
CA LYS A 158 -10.55 -17.08 -5.17
C LYS A 158 -10.24 -17.90 -3.94
N TYR A 159 -10.03 -17.20 -2.82
CA TYR A 159 -9.88 -17.76 -1.48
C TYR A 159 -10.81 -17.04 -0.51
N LEU A 160 -11.61 -17.77 0.25
CA LEU A 160 -12.58 -17.25 1.22
C LEU A 160 -11.95 -17.23 2.62
N ILE A 161 -11.79 -16.04 3.17
CA ILE A 161 -11.11 -15.81 4.45
C ILE A 161 -12.16 -15.45 5.51
N ASN A 162 -12.27 -16.25 6.55
CA ASN A 162 -13.20 -16.02 7.66
C ASN A 162 -12.52 -15.54 8.93
N ASN A 163 -11.24 -15.87 9.10
CA ASN A 163 -10.41 -15.49 10.24
C ASN A 163 -9.10 -14.85 9.76
N GLU A 164 -8.45 -14.12 10.66
CA GLU A 164 -7.13 -13.54 10.42
C GLU A 164 -6.07 -14.64 10.27
N ILE A 165 -5.14 -14.45 9.33
CA ILE A 165 -4.02 -15.36 9.08
C ILE A 165 -2.74 -14.74 9.59
N ASP A 166 -2.07 -15.43 10.50
CA ASP A 166 -0.83 -14.98 11.12
C ASP A 166 0.40 -15.38 10.30
N ILE A 167 1.27 -14.40 10.05
CA ILE A 167 2.59 -14.60 9.43
C ILE A 167 3.66 -14.36 10.49
N ASP A 168 4.06 -15.43 11.15
CA ASP A 168 5.07 -15.42 12.23
C ASP A 168 6.42 -16.02 11.81
N ILE A 169 6.67 -16.09 10.51
CA ILE A 169 7.92 -16.60 9.92
C ILE A 169 8.60 -15.46 9.14
N PRO A 170 9.91 -15.23 9.33
CA PRO A 170 10.64 -14.19 8.62
C PRO A 170 10.82 -14.52 7.13
N SER A 171 10.98 -13.46 6.34
CA SER A 171 11.41 -13.50 4.94
C SER A 171 10.55 -14.34 3.97
N VAL A 172 9.33 -14.70 4.38
CA VAL A 172 8.42 -15.50 3.55
C VAL A 172 7.99 -14.73 2.30
N LYS A 173 7.72 -15.45 1.21
CA LYS A 173 7.11 -14.90 0.00
C LYS A 173 5.71 -15.46 -0.23
N LEU A 174 4.74 -14.58 -0.43
CA LEU A 174 3.37 -14.93 -0.83
C LEU A 174 3.18 -14.52 -2.29
N ILE A 175 2.89 -15.50 -3.14
CA ILE A 175 2.92 -15.33 -4.60
C ILE A 175 1.58 -15.76 -5.19
N GLY A 176 0.87 -14.84 -5.83
CA GLY A 176 -0.31 -15.14 -6.63
C GLY A 176 -0.02 -15.34 -8.11
N LYS A 177 -1.07 -15.64 -8.88
CA LYS A 177 -0.98 -15.95 -10.31
C LYS A 177 -1.00 -14.76 -11.26
N GLY A 178 -1.32 -13.55 -10.81
CA GLY A 178 -1.11 -12.39 -11.67
C GLY A 178 -2.13 -11.27 -11.61
N SER A 179 -1.79 -10.31 -12.47
CA SER A 179 -2.20 -8.91 -12.51
C SER A 179 -3.65 -8.70 -12.89
N TYR A 180 -4.23 -7.66 -12.30
CA TYR A 180 -5.52 -7.12 -12.70
C TYR A 180 -5.47 -6.51 -14.11
N SER A 181 -6.36 -6.96 -14.99
CA SER A 181 -6.82 -6.18 -16.14
C SER A 181 -8.32 -5.93 -15.99
N SER A 182 -8.80 -4.75 -16.35
CA SER A 182 -10.24 -4.47 -16.36
C SER A 182 -10.93 -5.49 -17.27
N GLY A 183 -11.88 -6.27 -16.72
CA GLY A 183 -12.64 -7.30 -17.45
C GLY A 183 -12.09 -8.74 -17.37
N SER A 184 -10.93 -8.98 -16.75
CA SER A 184 -10.43 -10.35 -16.53
C SER A 184 -10.99 -10.98 -15.24
N ILE A 185 -11.10 -12.31 -15.21
CA ILE A 185 -11.32 -13.07 -13.99
C ILE A 185 -10.17 -12.77 -13.03
N ILE A 186 -10.48 -12.23 -11.86
CA ILE A 186 -9.49 -11.96 -10.82
C ILE A 186 -8.89 -13.30 -10.38
N SER A 187 -7.57 -13.45 -10.48
CA SER A 187 -6.86 -14.63 -9.98
C SER A 187 -6.32 -14.38 -8.58
N SER A 188 -6.24 -15.40 -7.73
CA SER A 188 -5.66 -15.30 -6.39
C SER A 188 -6.29 -14.17 -5.54
N ASP A 189 -7.61 -14.02 -5.57
CA ASP A 189 -8.35 -13.04 -4.77
C ASP A 189 -8.64 -13.59 -3.37
N LEU A 190 -8.05 -13.00 -2.34
CA LEU A 190 -8.35 -13.28 -0.94
C LEU A 190 -9.51 -12.39 -0.50
N ILE A 191 -10.65 -13.02 -0.24
CA ILE A 191 -11.92 -12.35 0.03
C ILE A 191 -12.26 -12.51 1.51
N ALA A 192 -12.23 -11.40 2.26
CA ALA A 192 -12.77 -11.36 3.61
C ALA A 192 -14.31 -11.44 3.54
N THR A 193 -14.86 -12.51 4.11
CA THR A 193 -16.29 -12.89 3.98
C THR A 193 -17.23 -12.21 4.96
N ASN A 194 -16.67 -11.51 5.95
CA ASN A 194 -17.43 -10.85 6.99
C ASN A 194 -16.72 -9.60 7.50
N ASP A 195 -17.49 -8.75 8.19
CA ASP A 195 -17.02 -7.43 8.63
C ASP A 195 -16.18 -7.49 9.90
N SER A 196 -16.25 -8.60 10.63
CA SER A 196 -15.54 -8.79 11.90
C SER A 196 -14.07 -9.12 11.76
N ILE A 197 -13.61 -9.54 10.56
CA ILE A 197 -12.20 -9.82 10.31
C ILE A 197 -11.38 -8.53 10.49
N PRO A 198 -10.46 -8.46 11.48
CA PRO A 198 -9.65 -7.27 11.71
C PRO A 198 -8.61 -7.07 10.60
N SER A 199 -8.00 -8.16 10.13
CA SER A 199 -7.15 -8.17 8.95
C SER A 199 -7.16 -9.52 8.23
N ILE A 200 -6.87 -9.54 6.91
CA ILE A 200 -6.63 -10.82 6.20
C ILE A 200 -5.30 -11.41 6.66
N PHE A 201 -4.21 -10.64 6.54
CA PHE A 201 -2.89 -11.05 7.01
C PHE A 201 -2.40 -10.16 8.15
N ASN A 202 -1.98 -10.81 9.24
CA ASN A 202 -1.33 -10.20 10.39
C ASN A 202 0.15 -10.59 10.44
N ILE A 203 1.00 -9.59 10.22
CA ILE A 203 2.39 -9.80 9.83
C ILE A 203 3.29 -9.40 11.00
N LYS A 204 3.82 -10.41 11.68
CA LYS A 204 4.53 -10.28 12.96
C LYS A 204 6.06 -10.27 12.80
N LYS A 205 6.57 -10.71 11.65
CA LYS A 205 8.01 -10.78 11.29
C LYS A 205 8.37 -9.86 10.12
N TYR A 206 9.67 -9.64 9.94
CA TYR A 206 10.23 -8.84 8.84
C TYR A 206 10.40 -9.66 7.55
N GLY A 207 10.76 -8.98 6.46
CA GLY A 207 11.25 -9.62 5.25
C GLY A 207 10.15 -10.12 4.32
N LEU A 208 8.88 -9.91 4.66
CA LEU A 208 7.76 -10.43 3.90
C LEU A 208 7.73 -9.81 2.49
N ILE A 209 7.60 -10.66 1.48
CA ILE A 209 7.33 -10.25 0.10
C ILE A 209 5.94 -10.74 -0.29
N ILE A 210 5.10 -9.84 -0.77
CA ILE A 210 3.79 -10.16 -1.32
C ILE A 210 3.74 -9.69 -2.77
N GLU A 211 3.45 -10.61 -3.68
CA GLU A 211 3.35 -10.31 -5.11
C GLU A 211 2.14 -10.97 -5.78
N ASN A 212 1.55 -10.25 -6.75
CA ASN A 212 0.54 -10.80 -7.67
C ASN A 212 -0.73 -11.32 -6.97
N LEU A 213 -1.07 -10.79 -5.78
CA LEU A 213 -2.26 -11.14 -5.01
C LEU A 213 -3.33 -10.05 -5.09
N ASN A 214 -4.58 -10.49 -5.01
CA ASN A 214 -5.73 -9.58 -4.95
C ASN A 214 -6.39 -9.72 -3.57
N PHE A 215 -6.87 -8.60 -3.05
CA PHE A 215 -7.53 -8.52 -1.75
C PHE A 215 -8.84 -7.77 -1.90
N THR A 216 -9.92 -8.40 -1.47
CA THR A 216 -11.26 -7.81 -1.54
C THR A 216 -11.97 -7.99 -0.21
N LYS A 217 -12.54 -6.92 0.35
CA LYS A 217 -13.54 -7.04 1.41
C LYS A 217 -14.94 -7.08 0.79
N GLN A 218 -15.88 -7.80 1.40
CA GLN A 218 -17.26 -7.89 0.92
C GLN A 218 -17.85 -6.49 0.64
N THR A 219 -18.47 -6.32 -0.54
CA THR A 219 -18.82 -4.99 -1.10
C THR A 219 -19.94 -4.26 -0.36
N THR A 220 -20.67 -4.95 0.53
CA THR A 220 -21.72 -4.37 1.38
C THR A 220 -21.18 -3.63 2.59
N THR A 221 -19.87 -3.70 2.85
CA THR A 221 -19.24 -2.96 3.95
C THR A 221 -19.32 -1.47 3.71
N ASN A 222 -19.86 -0.75 4.69
CA ASN A 222 -19.70 0.70 4.74
C ASN A 222 -18.20 1.01 4.77
N LYS A 223 -17.72 1.79 3.81
CA LYS A 223 -16.34 2.29 3.75
C LYS A 223 -16.36 3.66 4.42
N GLY A 224 -15.47 3.90 5.37
CA GLY A 224 -15.47 5.16 6.10
C GLY A 224 -14.72 5.07 7.41
N VAL A 225 -14.78 6.16 8.19
CA VAL A 225 -14.10 6.25 9.48
C VAL A 225 -14.51 5.14 10.46
N ASN A 226 -15.78 4.72 10.43
CA ASN A 226 -16.35 3.68 11.29
C ASN A 226 -16.22 2.27 10.72
N ALA A 227 -15.68 2.11 9.50
CA ALA A 227 -15.43 0.80 8.94
C ALA A 227 -14.41 0.03 9.79
N THR A 228 -14.29 -1.26 9.53
CA THR A 228 -13.29 -2.17 10.12
C THR A 228 -12.53 -2.89 9.01
N GLY A 229 -11.49 -3.63 9.36
CA GLY A 229 -10.84 -4.55 8.43
C GLY A 229 -9.67 -3.93 7.66
N LYS A 230 -8.59 -4.70 7.61
CA LYS A 230 -7.36 -4.41 6.88
C LYS A 230 -7.08 -5.54 5.90
N ALA A 231 -6.44 -5.26 4.76
CA ALA A 231 -5.92 -6.38 3.98
C ALA A 231 -4.61 -6.88 4.60
N LEU A 232 -3.65 -5.97 4.80
CA LEU A 232 -2.33 -6.28 5.37
C LEU A 232 -2.10 -5.46 6.64
N ASN A 233 -1.72 -6.13 7.73
CA ASN A 233 -1.40 -5.53 9.02
C ASN A 233 0.05 -5.83 9.40
N PHE A 234 0.98 -4.94 9.05
CA PHE A 234 2.39 -5.01 9.40
C PHE A 234 2.63 -4.45 10.80
N VAL A 235 2.51 -5.31 11.82
CA VAL A 235 2.77 -4.95 13.22
C VAL A 235 3.66 -6.04 13.84
N ARG A 236 4.92 -5.68 14.07
CA ARG A 236 5.93 -6.61 14.59
C ARG A 236 5.55 -7.06 16.01
N ALA A 237 5.53 -8.37 16.24
CA ALA A 237 5.18 -8.91 17.58
C ALA A 237 6.18 -8.49 18.67
N ASN A 238 7.46 -8.38 18.33
CA ASN A 238 8.51 -7.86 19.19
C ASN A 238 8.59 -6.32 19.19
N LYS A 239 7.70 -5.64 18.46
CA LYS A 239 7.60 -4.17 18.38
C LYS A 239 8.84 -3.47 17.82
N SER A 240 9.74 -4.21 17.16
CA SER A 240 10.88 -3.62 16.44
C SER A 240 10.38 -2.82 15.23
N LYS A 241 11.12 -1.77 14.84
CA LYS A 241 10.70 -0.91 13.74
C LYS A 241 10.89 -1.49 12.33
N ASP A 242 11.96 -2.22 12.06
CA ASP A 242 12.28 -2.58 10.68
C ASP A 242 11.33 -3.68 10.16
N LEU A 243 10.53 -3.32 9.16
CA LEU A 243 9.61 -4.24 8.48
C LEU A 243 10.33 -4.98 7.35
N ASP A 244 11.21 -4.28 6.64
CA ASP A 244 11.99 -4.78 5.49
C ASP A 244 11.16 -5.59 4.51
N ALA A 245 9.96 -5.08 4.22
CA ALA A 245 8.94 -5.80 3.48
C ALA A 245 8.63 -5.13 2.14
N TRP A 246 8.12 -5.91 1.19
CA TRP A 246 7.76 -5.43 -0.14
C TRP A 246 6.41 -5.98 -0.58
N VAL A 247 5.50 -5.08 -0.94
CA VAL A 247 4.20 -5.40 -1.54
C VAL A 247 4.16 -4.85 -2.96
N TYR A 248 4.02 -5.72 -3.96
CA TYR A 248 3.96 -5.26 -5.35
C TYR A 248 3.02 -6.03 -6.26
N ASN A 249 2.55 -5.36 -7.31
CA ASN A 249 1.62 -5.90 -8.29
C ASN A 249 0.37 -6.54 -7.67
N CYS A 250 -0.14 -5.95 -6.59
CA CYS A 250 -1.34 -6.40 -5.89
C CYS A 250 -2.52 -5.46 -6.13
N ARG A 251 -3.76 -5.96 -5.94
CA ARG A 251 -4.98 -5.15 -5.89
C ARG A 251 -5.59 -5.18 -4.50
N PHE A 252 -6.08 -4.03 -4.05
CA PHE A 252 -6.79 -3.89 -2.79
C PHE A 252 -8.11 -3.19 -3.00
N SER A 253 -9.20 -3.73 -2.45
CA SER A 253 -10.50 -3.09 -2.61
C SER A 253 -11.44 -3.29 -1.42
N HIS A 254 -12.22 -2.25 -1.12
CA HIS A 254 -13.28 -2.25 -0.10
C HIS A 254 -12.80 -2.33 1.36
N PHE A 255 -11.52 -2.06 1.64
CA PHE A 255 -11.02 -2.07 3.01
C PHE A 255 -11.15 -0.71 3.69
N LYS A 256 -11.16 -0.71 5.02
CA LYS A 256 -10.84 0.50 5.77
C LYS A 256 -9.39 0.90 5.51
N TYR A 257 -8.46 -0.02 5.73
CA TYR A 257 -7.04 0.17 5.41
C TYR A 257 -6.59 -0.93 4.46
N CYS A 258 -6.09 -0.60 3.27
CA CYS A 258 -5.54 -1.65 2.41
C CYS A 258 -4.23 -2.17 3.03
N ILE A 259 -3.31 -1.25 3.34
CA ILE A 259 -2.06 -1.58 4.00
C ILE A 259 -1.92 -0.72 5.25
N TYR A 260 -1.81 -1.37 6.41
CA TYR A 260 -1.48 -0.75 7.68
C TYR A 260 -0.07 -1.20 8.08
N GLY A 261 0.82 -0.27 8.39
CA GLY A 261 2.17 -0.60 8.86
C GLY A 261 2.65 0.27 10.02
N GLU A 262 3.40 -0.35 10.93
CA GLU A 262 4.08 0.29 12.05
C GLU A 262 5.59 0.08 11.95
N GLY A 263 6.37 1.17 11.86
CA GLY A 263 7.84 1.11 11.81
C GLY A 263 8.46 1.65 10.53
N ALA A 264 9.39 0.92 9.90
CA ALA A 264 10.31 1.42 8.87
C ALA A 264 10.49 0.44 7.69
N ASN A 265 10.99 0.96 6.56
CA ASN A 265 11.47 0.21 5.39
C ASN A 265 10.41 -0.65 4.67
N LEU A 266 9.14 -0.21 4.63
CA LEU A 266 8.10 -0.86 3.81
C LEU A 266 8.10 -0.26 2.40
N LYS A 267 8.27 -1.13 1.39
CA LYS A 267 8.19 -0.78 -0.03
C LYS A 267 6.86 -1.23 -0.63
N ILE A 268 6.17 -0.33 -1.33
CA ILE A 268 4.84 -0.54 -1.90
C ILE A 268 4.84 -0.03 -3.34
N THR A 269 4.88 -0.96 -4.32
CA THR A 269 5.04 -0.57 -5.72
C THR A 269 4.09 -1.26 -6.69
N ASP A 270 3.68 -0.55 -7.74
CA ASP A 270 2.93 -1.14 -8.85
C ASP A 270 1.59 -1.78 -8.40
N ASN A 271 0.97 -1.26 -7.34
CA ASN A 271 -0.31 -1.78 -6.82
C ASN A 271 -1.51 -0.94 -7.29
N LEU A 272 -2.69 -1.56 -7.27
CA LEU A 272 -3.99 -0.91 -7.46
C LEU A 272 -4.77 -0.86 -6.14
N PHE A 273 -5.04 0.34 -5.64
CA PHE A 273 -5.91 0.58 -4.50
C PHE A 273 -7.23 1.16 -5.01
N ALA A 274 -8.35 0.49 -4.76
CA ALA A 274 -9.64 0.86 -5.35
C ALA A 274 -10.78 0.87 -4.33
N SER A 275 -11.46 2.00 -4.22
CA SER A 275 -12.70 2.12 -3.44
C SER A 275 -12.51 1.64 -2.00
N SER A 276 -11.57 2.26 -1.28
CA SER A 276 -11.24 1.99 0.12
C SER A 276 -11.22 3.31 0.90
N TYR A 277 -11.22 3.25 2.23
CA TYR A 277 -11.14 4.48 3.04
C TYR A 277 -9.72 5.06 3.07
N ILE A 278 -8.72 4.23 3.35
CA ILE A 278 -7.29 4.59 3.21
C ILE A 278 -6.56 3.51 2.42
N GLY A 279 -5.73 3.95 1.47
CA GLY A 279 -4.85 3.06 0.71
C GLY A 279 -3.74 2.52 1.62
N VAL A 280 -2.78 3.38 1.96
CA VAL A 280 -1.66 3.06 2.83
C VAL A 280 -1.70 3.95 4.06
N ILE A 281 -1.62 3.35 5.25
CA ILE A 281 -1.39 4.06 6.51
C ILE A 281 -0.13 3.54 7.19
N ILE A 282 0.79 4.45 7.49
CA ILE A 282 2.02 4.19 8.22
C ILE A 282 1.98 4.93 9.55
N ARG A 283 2.40 4.24 10.61
CA ARG A 283 2.50 4.75 11.97
C ARG A 283 3.82 4.39 12.62
N GLU A 284 4.15 5.11 13.67
CA GLU A 284 5.30 4.77 14.50
C GLU A 284 5.09 3.43 15.20
N ALA A 285 6.16 2.68 15.41
CA ALA A 285 6.09 1.45 16.19
C ALA A 285 5.74 1.78 17.65
N GLN A 286 4.70 1.13 18.19
CA GLN A 286 4.09 1.50 19.48
C GLN A 286 5.04 1.49 20.69
N LEU A 287 6.11 0.69 20.69
CA LEU A 287 7.02 0.55 21.83
C LEU A 287 8.45 0.35 21.35
N ASP A 288 9.06 1.44 20.91
CA ASP A 288 10.52 1.56 20.98
C ASP A 288 10.86 2.27 22.30
N VAL A 289 11.18 1.49 23.33
CA VAL A 289 11.53 1.94 24.70
C VAL A 289 12.72 2.92 24.76
N SER A 290 13.33 3.26 23.62
CA SER A 290 14.49 4.12 23.50
C SER A 290 14.24 5.52 22.91
N ASN A 291 12.99 6.02 22.83
CA ASN A 291 12.63 7.26 22.11
C ASN A 291 12.96 7.21 20.59
N SER A 292 13.16 6.03 20.01
CA SER A 292 13.52 5.86 18.58
C SER A 292 12.42 5.25 17.71
N ALA A 293 11.15 5.40 18.15
CA ALA A 293 9.99 5.09 17.33
C ALA A 293 10.03 5.96 16.06
N GLN A 294 10.25 5.31 14.92
CA GLN A 294 10.51 5.95 13.63
C GLN A 294 9.54 5.43 12.58
N THR A 295 9.08 6.34 11.72
CA THR A 295 8.34 6.10 10.47
C THR A 295 9.20 6.52 9.29
N ARG A 296 10.15 5.66 8.90
CA ARG A 296 11.21 6.05 7.96
C ARG A 296 11.45 5.07 6.84
N GLY A 297 12.03 5.57 5.76
CA GLY A 297 12.52 4.74 4.65
C GLY A 297 11.41 4.05 3.86
N HIS A 298 10.17 4.53 3.96
CA HIS A 298 9.08 3.97 3.17
C HIS A 298 9.17 4.45 1.72
N ILE A 299 8.95 3.53 0.79
CA ILE A 299 8.93 3.82 -0.64
C ILE A 299 7.56 3.43 -1.18
N ILE A 300 6.77 4.41 -1.59
CA ILE A 300 5.42 4.23 -2.14
C ILE A 300 5.41 4.81 -3.55
N GLU A 301 5.57 3.96 -4.55
CA GLU A 301 5.74 4.41 -5.94
C GLU A 301 5.00 3.61 -7.00
N ARG A 302 4.68 4.25 -8.13
CA ARG A 302 4.02 3.62 -9.28
C ARG A 302 2.69 2.93 -8.94
N ASN A 303 2.02 3.35 -7.87
CA ASN A 303 0.71 2.81 -7.51
C ASN A 303 -0.40 3.61 -8.18
N ARG A 304 -1.53 2.94 -8.45
CA ARG A 304 -2.78 3.58 -8.80
C ARG A 304 -3.72 3.62 -7.60
N PHE A 305 -4.21 4.79 -7.25
CA PHE A 305 -5.23 4.99 -6.21
C PHE A 305 -6.51 5.51 -6.84
N HIS A 306 -7.52 4.66 -6.95
CA HIS A 306 -8.79 4.99 -7.57
C HIS A 306 -9.92 5.03 -6.52
N SER A 307 -10.69 6.12 -6.49
CA SER A 307 -11.87 6.23 -5.62
C SER A 307 -11.58 6.05 -4.11
N ILE A 308 -10.40 6.48 -3.63
CA ILE A 308 -10.08 6.39 -2.19
C ILE A 308 -10.84 7.49 -1.43
N GLY A 309 -11.81 7.06 -0.62
CA GLY A 309 -12.73 7.98 0.06
C GLY A 309 -13.80 8.62 -0.80
N SER A 310 -13.91 8.22 -2.07
CA SER A 310 -14.76 8.86 -3.09
C SER A 310 -14.47 10.37 -3.28
N TYR A 311 -14.99 10.93 -4.36
CA TYR A 311 -15.01 12.38 -4.57
C TYR A 311 -16.24 13.05 -3.92
N LEU A 312 -17.24 12.26 -3.53
CA LEU A 312 -18.51 12.75 -2.99
C LEU A 312 -18.34 13.50 -1.66
N SER A 313 -19.27 14.42 -1.38
CA SER A 313 -19.38 15.12 -0.11
C SER A 313 -20.05 14.26 0.96
N ASP A 314 -19.41 13.14 1.30
CA ASP A 314 -19.80 12.26 2.40
C ASP A 314 -18.90 12.53 3.62
N SER A 315 -19.50 12.96 4.73
CA SER A 315 -18.77 13.26 5.96
C SER A 315 -18.20 12.01 6.64
N THR A 316 -18.77 10.83 6.39
CA THR A 316 -18.24 9.55 6.92
C THR A 316 -16.92 9.16 6.25
N LEU A 317 -16.64 9.76 5.08
CA LEU A 317 -15.40 9.64 4.32
C LEU A 317 -14.41 10.77 4.63
N ASN A 318 -14.73 11.68 5.55
CA ASN A 318 -13.78 12.68 6.02
C ASN A 318 -12.57 12.01 6.68
N GLY A 319 -11.37 12.33 6.20
CA GLY A 319 -10.12 11.69 6.64
C GLY A 319 -9.66 10.51 5.78
N SER A 320 -10.38 10.21 4.69
CA SER A 320 -9.92 9.30 3.65
C SER A 320 -8.70 9.86 2.92
N THR A 321 -7.70 9.01 2.70
CA THR A 321 -6.43 9.41 2.10
C THR A 321 -5.78 8.25 1.33
N CYS A 322 -5.17 8.50 0.17
CA CYS A 322 -4.41 7.48 -0.56
C CYS A 322 -3.20 7.00 0.27
N VAL A 323 -2.38 7.93 0.76
CA VAL A 323 -1.21 7.67 1.61
C VAL A 323 -1.27 8.55 2.86
N LYS A 324 -1.31 7.92 4.03
CA LYS A 324 -1.29 8.60 5.32
C LYS A 324 -0.07 8.18 6.14
N ILE A 325 0.72 9.14 6.59
CA ILE A 325 1.85 8.92 7.51
C ILE A 325 1.53 9.68 8.80
N SER A 326 1.16 8.97 9.86
CA SER A 326 0.64 9.56 11.11
C SER A 326 1.43 9.12 12.34
N HIS A 327 1.51 9.99 13.34
CA HIS A 327 2.01 9.67 14.69
C HIS A 327 0.84 9.41 15.65
N ILE A 328 1.04 8.57 16.67
CA ILE A 328 0.00 8.12 17.61
C ILE A 328 -0.43 9.28 18.49
N ASP A 329 0.53 10.05 18.97
CA ASP A 329 0.29 11.38 19.51
C ASP A 329 0.12 12.30 18.30
N GLY A 330 -1.08 12.31 17.72
CA GLY A 330 -1.43 13.22 16.64
C GLY A 330 -0.96 14.60 17.06
N VAL A 331 0.11 15.06 16.42
CA VAL A 331 1.05 16.06 16.93
C VAL A 331 0.30 17.17 17.68
N SER A 332 0.20 17.05 19.00
CA SER A 332 -0.38 18.11 19.82
C SER A 332 0.75 19.11 19.98
N LEU A 333 0.65 20.21 19.24
CA LEU A 333 1.60 21.32 19.32
C LEU A 333 0.98 22.47 20.14
N PRO A 334 0.75 22.32 21.46
CA PRO A 334 0.82 23.48 22.32
C PRO A 334 2.28 23.65 22.77
N SER A 335 2.85 24.82 22.45
CA SER A 335 3.97 25.45 23.18
C SER A 335 5.29 24.67 23.31
N LEU A 336 5.73 23.94 22.29
CA LEU A 336 7.11 23.44 22.30
C LEU A 336 8.05 24.49 21.68
N PRO A 337 9.17 24.85 22.35
CA PRO A 337 10.18 25.71 21.77
C PRO A 337 10.72 25.08 20.47
N GLU A 338 11.15 25.93 19.52
CA GLU A 338 11.48 25.61 18.12
C GLU A 338 12.45 24.43 17.88
N GLU A 339 13.11 23.92 18.92
CA GLU A 339 14.07 22.82 18.87
C GLU A 339 13.49 21.45 19.25
N ALA A 340 12.25 21.38 19.75
CA ALA A 340 11.64 20.14 20.24
C ALA A 340 10.77 19.40 19.20
N PHE A 341 11.02 19.60 17.91
CA PHE A 341 10.42 18.76 16.88
C PHE A 341 11.00 17.35 17.00
N THR A 342 10.23 16.46 17.60
CA THR A 342 10.63 15.07 17.69
C THR A 342 10.57 14.49 16.28
N VAL A 343 11.74 14.32 15.66
CA VAL A 343 11.94 13.69 14.36
C VAL A 343 11.47 12.24 14.46
N ARG A 344 10.22 11.99 14.04
CA ARG A 344 9.62 10.64 14.12
C ARG A 344 9.23 10.08 12.77
N GLY A 345 9.27 10.85 11.67
CA GLY A 345 8.93 10.34 10.35
C GLY A 345 9.71 10.96 9.20
N TYR A 346 10.73 10.26 8.68
CA TYR A 346 11.69 10.88 7.78
C TYR A 346 12.26 9.96 6.69
N TYR A 347 12.81 10.56 5.62
CA TYR A 347 13.31 9.85 4.44
C TYR A 347 12.28 8.93 3.79
N ASN A 348 11.01 9.36 3.77
CA ASN A 348 9.96 8.66 3.03
C ASN A 348 9.89 9.19 1.60
N GLN A 349 9.54 8.33 0.66
CA GLN A 349 9.40 8.68 -0.76
C GLN A 349 8.01 8.26 -1.26
N ILE A 350 7.24 9.23 -1.72
CA ILE A 350 5.91 9.08 -2.31
C ILE A 350 6.00 9.62 -3.74
N SER A 351 6.19 8.72 -4.72
CA SER A 351 6.56 9.17 -6.06
C SER A 351 5.97 8.40 -7.21
N ASN A 352 5.76 9.05 -8.36
CA ASN A 352 5.29 8.38 -9.57
C ASN A 352 3.94 7.67 -9.40
N ASN A 353 3.11 8.09 -8.45
CA ASN A 353 1.78 7.50 -8.26
C ASN A 353 0.75 8.23 -9.12
N TYR A 354 -0.30 7.51 -9.49
CA TYR A 354 -1.48 8.05 -10.16
C TYR A 354 -2.68 7.93 -9.22
N ALA A 355 -3.35 9.03 -8.92
CA ALA A 355 -4.54 9.05 -8.10
C ALA A 355 -5.69 9.72 -8.86
N ASP A 356 -6.84 9.07 -8.87
CA ASP A 356 -8.08 9.55 -9.49
C ASP A 356 -9.27 9.30 -8.56
N ASP A 357 -10.19 10.26 -8.52
CA ASP A 357 -11.42 10.21 -7.71
C ASP A 357 -11.18 10.04 -6.20
N CYS A 358 -10.02 10.48 -5.71
CA CYS A 358 -9.67 10.38 -4.29
C CYS A 358 -10.12 11.61 -3.48
N LYS A 359 -10.29 11.47 -2.17
CA LYS A 359 -10.51 12.64 -1.29
C LYS A 359 -9.21 13.42 -1.09
N THR A 360 -8.21 12.79 -0.48
CA THR A 360 -6.86 13.34 -0.23
C THR A 360 -5.84 12.37 -0.81
N PHE A 361 -4.83 12.86 -1.52
CA PHE A 361 -3.76 11.98 -1.98
C PHE A 361 -2.78 11.68 -0.84
N PHE A 362 -2.21 12.72 -0.23
CA PHE A 362 -1.24 12.58 0.84
C PHE A 362 -1.67 13.35 2.09
N GLU A 363 -1.51 12.73 3.26
CA GLU A 363 -1.67 13.37 4.57
C GLU A 363 -0.59 12.86 5.53
N GLY A 364 0.35 13.70 5.94
CA GLY A 364 1.38 13.23 6.86
C GLY A 364 2.51 14.18 7.19
N ASN A 365 3.40 13.70 8.06
CA ASN A 365 4.68 14.32 8.36
C ASN A 365 5.61 14.33 7.14
N VAL A 366 6.28 15.47 6.92
CA VAL A 366 7.13 15.70 5.76
C VAL A 366 8.61 15.89 6.09
N ASP A 367 9.08 15.57 7.30
CA ASP A 367 10.51 15.66 7.65
C ASP A 367 11.35 14.86 6.65
N ARG A 368 12.23 15.53 5.90
CA ARG A 368 13.07 14.96 4.84
C ARG A 368 12.34 13.97 3.93
N THR A 369 11.04 14.18 3.74
CA THR A 369 10.16 13.31 2.98
C THR A 369 9.90 13.94 1.62
N LYS A 370 9.93 13.11 0.58
CA LYS A 370 9.79 13.54 -0.79
C LYS A 370 8.44 13.09 -1.35
N ILE A 371 7.64 14.05 -1.80
CA ILE A 371 6.39 13.82 -2.52
C ILE A 371 6.58 14.35 -3.93
N ASN A 372 6.88 13.47 -4.89
CA ASN A 372 7.31 13.91 -6.21
C ASN A 372 6.74 13.16 -7.40
N ASN A 373 6.51 13.88 -8.50
CA ASN A 373 6.10 13.30 -9.78
C ASN A 373 4.80 12.47 -9.67
N ASN A 374 3.86 12.88 -8.83
CA ASN A 374 2.55 12.24 -8.74
C ASN A 374 1.53 12.96 -9.64
N THR A 375 0.63 12.19 -10.23
CA THR A 375 -0.54 12.71 -10.95
C THR A 375 -1.76 12.52 -10.08
N ILE A 376 -2.41 13.61 -9.67
CA ILE A 376 -3.50 13.65 -8.70
C ILE A 376 -4.69 14.35 -9.36
N LEU A 377 -5.60 13.56 -9.89
CA LEU A 377 -6.79 14.03 -10.61
C LEU A 377 -8.02 13.88 -9.72
N PHE A 378 -8.99 14.78 -9.89
CA PHE A 378 -10.30 14.70 -9.24
C PHE A 378 -10.23 14.62 -7.71
N SER A 379 -9.24 15.27 -7.09
CA SER A 379 -9.11 15.27 -5.62
C SER A 379 -10.25 16.07 -4.96
N GLY A 380 -11.16 15.36 -4.29
CA GLY A 380 -12.37 15.88 -3.62
C GLY A 380 -12.09 16.76 -2.39
N GLY A 381 -10.90 16.61 -1.82
CA GLY A 381 -10.36 17.29 -0.64
C GLY A 381 -9.14 18.17 -0.97
N THR A 382 -8.37 18.56 0.05
CA THR A 382 -7.01 19.06 -0.16
C THR A 382 -6.17 17.94 -0.75
N ALA A 383 -5.42 18.17 -1.84
CA ALA A 383 -4.72 17.08 -2.51
C ALA A 383 -3.52 16.58 -1.69
N ILE A 384 -2.68 17.50 -1.20
CA ILE A 384 -1.54 17.20 -0.34
C ILE A 384 -1.67 18.00 0.95
N LYS A 385 -1.77 17.31 2.09
CA LYS A 385 -1.74 17.88 3.44
C LYS A 385 -0.44 17.48 4.12
N ALA A 386 0.52 18.38 4.11
CA ALA A 386 1.79 18.21 4.81
C ALA A 386 1.68 18.89 6.17
N PHE A 387 2.06 18.19 7.24
CA PHE A 387 2.11 18.79 8.57
C PHE A 387 3.36 18.35 9.33
N GLY A 388 4.07 19.26 9.99
CA GLY A 388 5.27 18.86 10.75
C GLY A 388 6.47 18.52 9.85
N GLY A 389 7.66 18.76 10.39
CA GLY A 389 8.93 18.28 9.82
C GLY A 389 9.81 19.36 9.18
N TYR A 390 11.01 18.95 8.76
CA TYR A 390 12.05 19.83 8.23
C TYR A 390 12.52 19.36 6.86
N MET A 391 12.86 20.28 5.96
CA MET A 391 13.53 19.93 4.69
C MET A 391 12.74 18.93 3.83
N GLY A 392 11.40 18.92 3.96
CA GLY A 392 10.53 18.14 3.09
C GLY A 392 10.47 18.74 1.68
N VAL A 393 10.20 17.89 0.69
CA VAL A 393 10.17 18.30 -0.72
C VAL A 393 8.87 17.89 -1.38
N ILE A 394 8.13 18.85 -1.91
CA ILE A 394 6.90 18.63 -2.70
C ILE A 394 7.16 19.15 -4.11
N SER A 395 7.33 18.24 -5.08
CA SER A 395 7.80 18.66 -6.41
C SER A 395 7.25 17.91 -7.60
N ASN A 396 7.15 18.58 -8.75
CA ASN A 396 6.78 17.94 -10.01
C ASN A 396 5.41 17.23 -9.98
N ASN A 397 4.51 17.60 -9.07
CA ASN A 397 3.19 16.98 -9.01
C ASN A 397 2.22 17.70 -9.95
N LEU A 398 1.40 16.94 -10.66
CA LEU A 398 0.22 17.44 -11.37
C LEU A 398 -0.99 17.25 -10.46
N ILE A 399 -1.60 18.33 -10.02
CA ILE A 399 -2.81 18.36 -9.20
C ILE A 399 -3.89 19.03 -10.04
N ASP A 400 -4.90 18.28 -10.47
CA ASP A 400 -6.05 18.83 -11.19
C ASP A 400 -7.36 18.49 -10.48
N GLY A 401 -8.10 19.52 -10.08
CA GLY A 401 -9.43 19.38 -9.50
C GLY A 401 -10.56 19.32 -10.53
N SER A 402 -10.29 19.42 -11.84
CA SER A 402 -11.31 19.34 -12.88
C SER A 402 -11.87 17.92 -13.00
N PHE A 403 -13.19 17.74 -13.23
CA PHE A 403 -13.89 16.46 -13.52
C PHE A 403 -13.90 16.05 -15.00
N THR A 404 -13.10 16.73 -15.82
CA THR A 404 -13.10 16.43 -17.25
C THR A 404 -11.68 16.32 -17.76
N TRP A 405 -11.48 15.52 -18.80
CA TRP A 405 -10.21 15.41 -19.52
C TRP A 405 -9.80 16.71 -20.24
N ASN A 406 -10.55 17.79 -20.05
CA ASN A 406 -10.28 19.10 -20.61
C ASN A 406 -10.20 20.13 -19.48
N ALA A 407 -8.99 20.60 -19.17
CA ALA A 407 -8.74 21.58 -18.12
C ALA A 407 -9.52 22.90 -18.28
N ASN A 408 -10.05 23.19 -19.48
CA ASN A 408 -10.89 24.34 -19.78
C ASN A 408 -12.39 24.05 -19.68
N LYS A 409 -12.83 22.78 -19.63
CA LYS A 409 -14.24 22.42 -19.48
C LYS A 409 -14.61 22.35 -18.00
N LEU A 410 -15.54 23.23 -17.63
CA LEU A 410 -16.02 23.33 -16.26
C LEU A 410 -17.34 22.59 -16.03
N TYR A 411 -17.38 21.26 -16.09
CA TYR A 411 -18.61 20.53 -15.75
C TYR A 411 -18.51 19.92 -14.34
N PRO A 412 -19.41 20.26 -13.40
CA PRO A 412 -19.86 19.25 -12.45
C PRO A 412 -20.64 18.18 -13.24
N PHE A 413 -20.48 16.91 -12.89
CA PHE A 413 -21.42 15.88 -13.29
C PHE A 413 -22.82 16.32 -12.81
N LEU A 414 -23.65 16.80 -13.74
CA LEU A 414 -25.06 17.10 -13.51
C LEU A 414 -25.85 16.00 -14.21
N GLU A 415 -25.97 14.86 -13.56
CA GLU A 415 -27.03 13.89 -13.88
C GLU A 415 -27.72 13.52 -12.56
N THR A 416 -28.87 14.17 -12.34
CA THR A 416 -29.89 13.95 -11.29
C THR A 416 -29.95 14.99 -10.15
N ASP A 417 -31.18 15.50 -9.95
CA ASP A 417 -31.60 16.63 -9.11
C ASP A 417 -31.59 16.35 -7.58
N THR A 418 -30.70 15.52 -7.06
CA THR A 418 -30.60 15.34 -5.61
C THR A 418 -29.74 16.45 -4.99
N GLU A 419 -30.44 17.48 -4.50
CA GLU A 419 -29.89 18.61 -3.76
C GLU A 419 -28.90 18.14 -2.66
N GLY A 420 -27.60 18.44 -2.84
CA GLY A 420 -26.59 18.35 -1.77
C GLY A 420 -25.46 17.33 -1.92
N LEU A 421 -25.48 16.40 -2.88
CA LEU A 421 -24.46 15.34 -3.00
C LEU A 421 -23.29 15.64 -3.96
N TYR A 422 -23.42 16.67 -4.81
CA TYR A 422 -22.45 17.01 -5.85
C TYR A 422 -21.79 18.37 -5.63
N ALA A 423 -21.38 18.66 -4.39
CA ALA A 423 -20.57 19.86 -4.11
C ALA A 423 -19.21 19.74 -4.80
N PHE A 424 -18.73 20.83 -5.40
CA PHE A 424 -17.40 20.88 -6.00
C PHE A 424 -16.34 20.52 -4.94
N PRO A 425 -15.27 19.78 -5.30
CA PRO A 425 -14.20 19.38 -4.41
C PRO A 425 -13.75 20.51 -3.48
N ASN A 426 -13.77 20.28 -2.18
CA ASN A 426 -13.32 21.25 -1.19
C ASN A 426 -11.83 21.09 -0.96
N GLY A 427 -11.11 22.16 -0.62
CA GLY A 427 -9.70 22.06 -0.22
C GLY A 427 -8.70 22.67 -1.19
N HIS A 428 -7.46 22.71 -0.70
CA HIS A 428 -6.31 23.34 -1.35
C HIS A 428 -5.64 22.38 -2.34
N GLY A 429 -4.78 22.90 -3.23
CA GLY A 429 -3.85 22.02 -3.95
C GLY A 429 -2.86 21.41 -2.96
N ILE A 430 -2.06 22.27 -2.34
CA ILE A 430 -1.10 21.91 -1.29
C ILE A 430 -1.42 22.73 -0.05
N HIS A 431 -1.47 22.06 1.11
CA HIS A 431 -1.56 22.69 2.42
C HIS A 431 -0.37 22.23 3.25
N VAL A 432 0.37 23.19 3.79
CA VAL A 432 1.50 22.96 4.69
C VAL A 432 1.24 23.63 6.03
N ASN A 433 1.37 22.88 7.11
CA ASN A 433 1.19 23.36 8.47
C ASN A 433 2.37 22.92 9.36
N PHE A 434 2.98 23.82 10.14
CA PHE A 434 4.08 23.47 11.05
C PHE A 434 5.26 22.72 10.38
N ALA A 435 5.57 23.00 9.11
CA ALA A 435 6.70 22.38 8.42
C ALA A 435 7.68 23.43 7.93
N HIS A 436 8.93 23.30 8.34
CA HIS A 436 9.95 24.33 8.14
C HIS A 436 10.96 23.92 7.07
N PHE A 437 11.60 24.91 6.43
CA PHE A 437 12.62 24.67 5.41
C PHE A 437 12.12 23.82 4.25
N MET A 438 10.82 23.91 3.94
CA MET A 438 10.19 23.12 2.90
C MET A 438 10.62 23.61 1.52
N THR A 439 10.77 22.70 0.56
CA THR A 439 10.93 23.06 -0.86
C THR A 439 9.70 22.61 -1.63
N ILE A 440 8.91 23.57 -2.12
CA ILE A 440 7.69 23.34 -2.91
C ILE A 440 7.92 23.90 -4.30
N HIS A 441 8.17 23.02 -5.28
CA HIS A 441 8.58 23.50 -6.59
C HIS A 441 8.13 22.69 -7.79
N ASN A 442 7.98 23.37 -8.93
CA ASN A 442 7.60 22.75 -10.21
C ASN A 442 6.30 21.94 -10.15
N ASN A 443 5.36 22.32 -9.28
CA ASN A 443 4.03 21.69 -9.25
C ASN A 443 3.09 22.41 -10.22
N GLN A 444 2.20 21.66 -10.86
CA GLN A 444 1.10 22.19 -11.65
C GLN A 444 -0.21 21.98 -10.87
N ILE A 445 -0.85 23.06 -10.46
CA ILE A 445 -2.06 23.05 -9.63
C ILE A 445 -3.19 23.73 -10.39
N LEU A 446 -4.16 22.94 -10.82
CA LEU A 446 -5.23 23.37 -11.70
C LEU A 446 -6.58 23.16 -11.01
N ASN A 447 -7.49 24.12 -11.18
CA ASN A 447 -8.92 23.94 -10.92
C ASN A 447 -9.28 23.54 -9.46
N LYS A 448 -8.50 23.98 -8.46
CA LYS A 448 -8.82 23.74 -7.04
C LYS A 448 -9.83 24.75 -6.52
N ARG A 449 -10.65 24.33 -5.55
CA ARG A 449 -11.68 25.20 -4.97
C ARG A 449 -11.11 26.25 -4.04
N PHE A 450 -10.18 25.89 -3.16
CA PHE A 450 -9.55 26.87 -2.27
C PHE A 450 -8.23 27.39 -2.87
N HIS A 451 -7.26 27.71 -2.01
CA HIS A 451 -5.93 28.12 -2.46
C HIS A 451 -5.23 27.06 -3.32
N GLY A 452 -4.38 27.51 -4.24
CA GLY A 452 -3.44 26.61 -4.91
C GLY A 452 -2.45 26.03 -3.90
N ILE A 453 -1.74 26.92 -3.20
CA ILE A 453 -0.83 26.59 -2.09
C ILE A 453 -1.25 27.40 -0.85
N TYR A 454 -1.42 26.73 0.28
CA TYR A 454 -1.73 27.34 1.57
C TYR A 454 -0.65 26.95 2.59
N ILE A 455 -0.03 27.93 3.22
CA ILE A 455 1.03 27.78 4.20
C ILE A 455 0.58 28.42 5.50
N GLU A 456 0.62 27.66 6.59
CA GLU A 456 0.37 28.17 7.94
C GLU A 456 1.44 27.67 8.90
N ARG A 457 1.79 28.50 9.88
CA ARG A 457 2.70 28.17 10.98
C ARG A 457 4.03 27.53 10.53
N SER A 458 4.55 27.94 9.39
CA SER A 458 5.70 27.34 8.71
C SER A 458 6.73 28.42 8.37
N LYS A 459 8.03 28.14 8.28
CA LYS A 459 9.04 29.20 8.07
C LYS A 459 10.20 28.73 7.21
N ASN A 460 10.97 29.68 6.67
CA ASN A 460 12.16 29.41 5.86
C ASN A 460 11.92 28.51 4.64
N SER A 461 10.70 28.50 4.09
CA SER A 461 10.36 27.62 2.97
C SER A 461 10.61 28.29 1.62
N SER A 462 10.93 27.51 0.60
CA SER A 462 11.07 27.93 -0.79
C SER A 462 9.88 27.45 -1.62
N ILE A 463 9.11 28.39 -2.17
CA ILE A 463 7.94 28.15 -3.01
C ILE A 463 8.25 28.70 -4.40
N GLN A 464 8.65 27.83 -5.31
CA GLN A 464 9.25 28.27 -6.57
C GLN A 464 8.81 27.52 -7.82
N SER A 465 8.70 28.23 -8.95
CA SER A 465 8.44 27.61 -10.26
C SER A 465 7.15 26.79 -10.32
N ASN A 466 6.16 27.07 -9.47
CA ASN A 466 4.87 26.40 -9.54
C ASN A 466 3.96 27.09 -10.57
N THR A 467 3.11 26.32 -11.23
CA THR A 467 2.05 26.84 -12.11
C THR A 467 0.70 26.62 -11.45
N ILE A 468 0.00 27.70 -11.14
CA ILE A 468 -1.30 27.66 -10.45
C ILE A 468 -2.35 28.31 -11.34
N MET A 469 -3.39 27.57 -11.71
CA MET A 469 -4.44 28.04 -12.60
C MET A 469 -5.84 27.76 -12.07
N ASN A 470 -6.75 28.73 -12.26
CA ASN A 470 -8.18 28.58 -12.00
C ASN A 470 -8.52 28.12 -10.56
N PHE A 471 -7.85 28.68 -9.56
CA PHE A 471 -8.24 28.51 -8.15
C PHE A 471 -9.55 29.29 -7.84
N ASN A 472 -10.19 29.04 -6.70
CA ASN A 472 -11.47 29.67 -6.31
C ASN A 472 -12.66 29.42 -7.27
N ARG A 473 -12.74 28.21 -7.83
CA ARG A 473 -13.70 27.90 -8.90
C ARG A 473 -15.19 27.92 -8.49
N HIS A 474 -15.51 27.85 -7.20
CA HIS A 474 -16.90 27.65 -6.74
C HIS A 474 -17.80 28.88 -6.87
N ARG A 475 -17.23 30.09 -6.87
CA ARG A 475 -18.00 31.33 -6.81
C ARG A 475 -18.91 31.56 -8.03
N PHE A 476 -18.77 30.79 -9.11
CA PHE A 476 -19.43 31.12 -10.39
C PHE A 476 -19.90 29.94 -11.25
N ILE A 477 -19.92 28.70 -10.73
CA ILE A 477 -20.65 27.63 -11.40
C ILE A 477 -22.15 27.88 -11.15
N LYS A 478 -22.74 28.77 -11.95
CA LYS A 478 -24.19 28.96 -12.02
C LYS A 478 -24.78 27.83 -12.86
N ARG A 479 -25.83 27.17 -12.36
CA ARG A 479 -26.80 26.54 -13.27
C ARG A 479 -27.39 27.67 -14.11
N SER A 480 -27.61 27.44 -15.41
CA SER A 480 -28.22 28.47 -16.27
C SER A 480 -29.54 28.95 -15.65
N GLY A 481 -29.59 30.19 -15.15
CA GLY A 481 -30.78 30.78 -14.54
C GLY A 481 -30.86 30.74 -13.01
N GLU A 482 -29.91 30.13 -12.29
CA GLU A 482 -29.94 30.03 -10.83
C GLU A 482 -28.82 30.84 -10.14
N ASN A 483 -29.09 31.28 -8.91
CA ASN A 483 -28.07 31.83 -8.02
C ASN A 483 -27.02 30.74 -7.70
N PRO A 484 -25.75 31.10 -7.46
CA PRO A 484 -24.73 30.13 -7.07
C PRO A 484 -25.20 29.35 -5.81
N ILE A 485 -25.18 28.02 -5.91
CA ILE A 485 -25.78 27.10 -4.93
C ILE A 485 -25.05 27.14 -3.57
N VAL A 486 -23.79 27.63 -3.53
CA VAL A 486 -23.02 27.74 -2.29
C VAL A 486 -22.16 29.00 -2.33
N ASN A 487 -22.49 29.95 -1.47
CA ASN A 487 -21.71 31.16 -1.26
C ASN A 487 -21.09 31.06 0.14
N ASP A 488 -19.88 30.48 0.26
CA ASP A 488 -19.14 30.59 1.53
C ASP A 488 -18.61 32.02 1.77
N GLY A 489 -18.78 32.90 0.77
CA GLY A 489 -18.37 34.30 0.80
C GLY A 489 -16.86 34.48 0.77
N ARG A 490 -16.08 33.39 0.75
CA ARG A 490 -14.62 33.44 0.83
C ARG A 490 -14.05 33.52 -0.58
N ILE A 491 -13.08 34.41 -0.74
CA ILE A 491 -12.29 34.53 -1.97
C ILE A 491 -10.89 34.03 -1.63
N TYR A 492 -10.42 33.06 -2.40
CA TYR A 492 -9.13 32.40 -2.17
C TYR A 492 -8.03 33.00 -3.07
N ASP A 493 -6.79 32.64 -2.76
CA ASP A 493 -5.56 33.10 -3.40
C ASP A 493 -4.84 32.00 -4.18
N GLY A 494 -3.94 32.37 -5.09
CA GLY A 494 -3.06 31.40 -5.74
C GLY A 494 -2.12 30.77 -4.73
N ILE A 495 -1.34 31.61 -4.05
CA ILE A 495 -0.48 31.26 -2.91
C ILE A 495 -0.91 32.11 -1.71
N HIS A 496 -1.17 31.46 -0.58
CA HIS A 496 -1.52 32.13 0.66
C HIS A 496 -0.59 31.68 1.78
N ILE A 497 0.11 32.63 2.38
CA ILE A 497 0.90 32.46 3.59
C ILE A 497 0.14 33.17 4.71
N GLU A 498 -0.39 32.39 5.64
CA GLU A 498 -1.31 32.87 6.68
C GLU A 498 -0.64 33.94 7.56
N LYS A 499 -1.45 34.87 8.08
CA LYS A 499 -1.05 35.77 9.15
C LYS A 499 -1.31 35.09 10.50
N VAL A 500 -0.27 34.74 11.24
CA VAL A 500 -0.36 34.18 12.57
C VAL A 500 -0.44 35.33 13.56
N GLN A 501 -1.64 35.53 14.11
CA GLN A 501 -1.79 36.33 15.32
C GLN A 501 -1.15 35.55 16.47
N ASP A 502 0.14 35.75 16.72
CA ASP A 502 0.71 35.28 17.97
C ASP A 502 0.16 36.16 19.10
N ASN A 503 -0.74 35.57 19.88
CA ASN A 503 -1.31 36.22 21.06
C ASN A 503 -0.45 35.95 22.31
N ASP A 504 0.65 35.20 22.20
CA ASP A 504 1.59 34.99 23.29
C ASP A 504 2.71 36.03 23.25
N PRO A 505 2.69 37.06 24.12
CA PRO A 505 3.72 38.10 24.15
C PRO A 505 5.08 37.58 24.65
N PHE A 506 5.21 36.30 25.01
CA PHE A 506 6.44 35.69 25.50
C PHE A 506 7.16 34.81 24.46
N THR A 507 6.52 34.49 23.33
CA THR A 507 7.18 33.87 22.19
C THR A 507 7.34 34.91 21.10
N ASP A 508 8.56 35.43 20.90
CA ASP A 508 8.93 36.24 19.71
C ASP A 508 8.91 35.41 18.40
N ASP A 509 8.27 34.23 18.41
CA ASP A 509 8.26 33.27 17.31
C ASP A 509 7.31 33.76 16.22
N LYS A 510 7.84 34.60 15.32
CA LYS A 510 7.17 34.97 14.08
C LYS A 510 7.14 33.75 13.15
N TYR A 511 6.06 32.96 13.26
CA TYR A 511 5.70 31.99 12.25
C TYR A 511 5.51 32.64 10.87
N ASN A 512 5.54 31.85 9.80
CA ASN A 512 5.28 32.32 8.43
C ASN A 512 6.25 33.37 7.89
N THR A 513 7.42 33.48 8.52
CA THR A 513 8.52 34.33 8.07
C THR A 513 9.54 33.61 7.19
N GLN A 514 10.30 34.42 6.46
CA GLN A 514 11.38 34.08 5.56
C GLN A 514 10.98 33.06 4.48
N ASN A 515 9.72 33.10 4.04
CA ASN A 515 9.25 32.22 2.99
C ASN A 515 9.52 32.84 1.61
N ILE A 516 10.43 32.24 0.85
CA ILE A 516 10.84 32.73 -0.47
C ILE A 516 9.82 32.28 -1.52
N VAL A 517 9.10 33.23 -2.12
CA VAL A 517 8.10 32.97 -3.17
C VAL A 517 8.59 33.54 -4.50
N THR A 518 9.07 32.67 -5.41
CA THR A 518 9.71 33.13 -6.66
C THR A 518 9.40 32.32 -7.90
N ASN A 519 9.43 32.96 -9.07
CA ASN A 519 9.27 32.30 -10.37
C ASN A 519 7.96 31.50 -10.54
N ASN A 520 6.93 31.77 -9.72
CA ASN A 520 5.63 31.10 -9.87
C ASN A 520 4.81 31.75 -10.98
N THR A 521 4.06 30.94 -11.73
CA THR A 521 3.07 31.40 -12.70
C THR A 521 1.67 31.23 -12.12
N ILE A 522 0.93 32.33 -11.98
CA ILE A 522 -0.42 32.33 -11.41
C ILE A 522 -1.39 32.99 -12.40
N SER A 523 -2.44 32.27 -12.76
CA SER A 523 -3.40 32.76 -13.76
C SER A 523 -4.83 32.29 -13.49
N ILE A 524 -5.80 33.10 -13.89
CA ILE A 524 -7.22 32.74 -13.91
C ILE A 524 -7.75 33.09 -15.32
N PRO A 525 -7.42 32.28 -16.34
CA PRO A 525 -7.91 32.54 -17.70
C PRO A 525 -9.42 32.39 -17.83
N HIS A 526 -10.07 31.63 -16.93
CA HIS A 526 -11.49 31.35 -17.05
C HIS A 526 -12.36 32.59 -16.77
N ASN A 527 -13.30 32.89 -17.67
CA ASN A 527 -14.06 34.14 -17.65
C ASN A 527 -15.15 34.23 -16.55
N LYS A 528 -15.30 33.17 -15.76
CA LYS A 528 -16.21 33.06 -14.63
C LYS A 528 -15.46 32.66 -13.36
N ILE A 529 -14.22 33.05 -13.16
CA ILE A 529 -13.52 32.77 -11.89
C ILE A 529 -12.86 34.07 -11.45
N GLU A 530 -12.86 34.32 -10.14
CA GLU A 530 -12.21 35.47 -9.51
C GLU A 530 -11.39 34.97 -8.33
N GLY A 531 -10.21 35.55 -8.13
CA GLY A 531 -9.37 35.30 -6.96
C GLY A 531 -9.22 36.57 -6.14
N ASN A 532 -8.78 36.44 -4.90
CA ASN A 532 -8.52 37.59 -4.04
C ASN A 532 -7.14 38.13 -4.42
N PHE A 533 -6.10 37.37 -4.10
CA PHE A 533 -4.73 37.67 -4.47
C PHE A 533 -4.12 36.59 -5.37
N GLY A 534 -3.17 36.99 -6.20
CA GLY A 534 -2.26 36.01 -6.79
C GLY A 534 -1.39 35.41 -5.69
N ILE A 535 -0.76 36.29 -4.89
CA ILE A 535 0.04 35.94 -3.72
C ILE A 535 -0.40 36.81 -2.54
N TYR A 536 -0.71 36.18 -1.41
CA TYR A 536 -0.92 36.83 -0.12
C TYR A 536 0.14 36.39 0.88
N VAL A 537 0.75 37.34 1.58
CA VAL A 537 1.69 37.08 2.67
C VAL A 537 1.32 37.90 3.90
N GLY A 538 1.02 37.21 5.00
CA GLY A 538 0.46 37.81 6.21
C GLY A 538 1.46 38.32 7.26
N ASP A 539 2.62 37.67 7.41
CA ASP A 539 3.52 37.87 8.57
C ASP A 539 4.87 38.48 8.23
N GLY A 540 4.89 39.73 7.73
CA GLY A 540 6.10 40.56 7.78
C GLY A 540 7.27 40.14 6.87
N ASP A 541 7.07 39.17 5.97
CA ASP A 541 8.02 38.92 4.88
C ASP A 541 8.13 40.16 4.01
N ASP A 542 9.35 40.67 3.85
CA ASP A 542 9.59 41.81 2.99
C ASP A 542 9.39 41.47 1.51
N SER A 543 9.25 42.52 0.69
CA SER A 543 9.15 42.37 -0.78
C SER A 543 10.34 41.66 -1.44
N GLY A 544 11.49 41.54 -0.76
CA GLY A 544 12.67 40.82 -1.23
C GLY A 544 12.49 39.29 -1.24
N PHE A 545 11.57 38.78 -0.42
CA PHE A 545 11.18 37.36 -0.39
C PHE A 545 10.16 36.99 -1.48
N VAL A 546 9.38 37.95 -1.98
CA VAL A 546 8.36 37.74 -3.02
C VAL A 546 8.76 38.45 -4.32
N LYS A 547 9.41 37.73 -5.25
CA LYS A 547 9.95 38.32 -6.48
C LYS A 547 9.84 37.43 -7.71
N ASN A 548 9.90 38.04 -8.89
CA ASN A 548 9.93 37.33 -10.17
C ASN A 548 8.74 36.38 -10.41
N ASN A 549 7.57 36.67 -9.82
CA ASN A 549 6.35 35.88 -10.06
C ASN A 549 5.58 36.46 -11.25
N PHE A 550 5.06 35.57 -12.11
CA PHE A 550 4.28 35.95 -13.29
C PHE A 550 2.79 35.79 -13.01
N ILE A 551 2.09 36.90 -12.81
CA ILE A 551 0.67 36.93 -12.44
C ILE A 551 -0.11 37.62 -13.56
N THR A 552 -0.93 36.86 -14.29
CA THR A 552 -1.52 37.32 -15.57
C THR A 552 -3.04 37.54 -15.56
N SER A 553 -3.65 37.59 -14.38
CA SER A 553 -5.10 37.67 -14.28
C SER A 553 -5.58 39.08 -13.92
N THR A 554 -6.41 39.67 -14.79
CA THR A 554 -7.19 40.89 -14.49
C THR A 554 -8.35 40.64 -13.50
N ARG A 555 -8.51 39.40 -13.05
CA ARG A 555 -9.62 38.91 -12.19
C ARG A 555 -9.19 38.67 -10.75
N LEU A 556 -8.04 39.20 -10.39
CA LEU A 556 -7.57 39.27 -9.01
C LEU A 556 -7.90 40.65 -8.47
N ILE A 557 -8.30 40.73 -7.20
CA ILE A 557 -8.44 42.03 -6.51
C ILE A 557 -7.10 42.75 -6.52
N GLN A 558 -6.01 42.01 -6.28
CA GLN A 558 -4.65 42.52 -6.37
C GLN A 558 -3.68 41.38 -6.72
N ALA A 559 -2.62 41.68 -7.48
CA ALA A 559 -1.66 40.65 -7.87
C ALA A 559 -0.89 40.08 -6.66
N ILE A 560 -0.32 40.96 -5.83
CA ILE A 560 0.46 40.61 -4.64
C ILE A 560 0.04 41.51 -3.49
N LYS A 561 -0.33 40.94 -2.34
CA LYS A 561 -0.55 41.66 -1.08
C LYS A 561 0.41 41.14 -0.01
N ILE A 562 1.14 42.06 0.61
CA ILE A 562 2.05 41.81 1.73
C ILE A 562 1.53 42.64 2.90
N GLU A 563 1.19 41.99 4.01
CA GLU A 563 0.90 42.65 5.27
C GLU A 563 2.15 42.68 6.14
N GLN A 564 2.47 43.86 6.66
CA GLN A 564 3.56 44.08 7.61
C GLN A 564 3.05 44.01 9.05
#